data_AF-A0A533S354-F1
#
_entry.id   AF-A0A533S354-F1
#
_cell.length_a   1.000
_cell.length_b   1.000
_cell.length_c   1.000
_cell.angle_alpha   90.00
_cell.angle_beta   90.00
_cell.angle_gamma   90.00
#
_symmetry.space_group_name_H-M   'P 1'
#
loop_
_entity.id
_entity.type
_entity.pdbx_description
1 polymer ?
#
loop_
_entity_poly.entity_id
_entity_poly.type
_entity_poly.pdbx_seq_one_letter_code
_entity_poly.pdbx_strand_id
1 'polypeptide(L)'
;MTVKTFVVQSDAAPLARLLRTYVEGLLSQLRQEGHYVEVHIFPTRNAMKTALQRELEQLEIPSSLVVPDFATFHEAFAGYPRIWISSEDADLRSPISRARLQHEVGHAVLHWEISAYLLDVPPSLKALARAGRMTHGDASWISYMISIGVKDFAVSRLLDRSGIHEDQEAFYLQELGRAEAANEGLFTALNELKVVMGAHPFRRNPGVNAALGDAVRRLGGLTDVAREILLCLDGSRDADLQETIELVSRTIALGMGA
;
A
#
# COMPACT_ATOMS: atom_id res chain seq x y z
N MET A 1 20.71 12.63 15.37
CA MET A 1 21.61 11.50 15.13
C MET A 1 21.34 11.03 13.70
N THR A 2 22.18 11.42 12.74
CA THR A 2 21.90 11.20 11.32
C THR A 2 22.50 9.85 10.92
N VAL A 3 21.69 8.79 11.01
CA VAL A 3 22.10 7.49 10.50
C VAL A 3 21.99 7.54 8.98
N LYS A 4 23.12 7.76 8.31
CA LYS A 4 23.26 7.55 6.87
C LYS A 4 23.83 6.15 6.68
N THR A 5 22.97 5.16 6.44
CA THR A 5 23.44 3.89 5.87
C THR A 5 22.53 3.54 4.70
N PHE A 6 22.83 4.14 3.55
CA PHE A 6 22.38 3.63 2.26
C PHE A 6 23.27 2.43 1.93
N VAL A 7 22.83 1.20 2.24
CA VAL A 7 23.48 -0.01 1.75
C VAL A 7 22.87 -0.35 0.40
N VAL A 8 23.56 0.02 -0.67
CA VAL A 8 23.21 -0.45 -2.02
C VAL A 8 23.99 -1.73 -2.27
N GLN A 9 23.36 -2.88 -2.11
CA GLN A 9 23.89 -4.13 -2.64
C GLN A 9 23.62 -4.20 -4.14
N SER A 10 24.46 -3.56 -4.96
CA SER A 10 24.35 -3.65 -6.42
C SER A 10 25.66 -3.29 -7.11
N ASP A 11 25.99 -4.03 -8.17
CA ASP A 11 27.04 -3.68 -9.14
C ASP A 11 26.65 -2.45 -10.02
N ALA A 12 25.41 -1.96 -9.91
CA ALA A 12 24.87 -0.85 -10.71
C ALA A 12 25.04 0.53 -10.04
N ALA A 13 26.29 0.94 -9.81
CA ALA A 13 26.65 2.18 -9.12
C ALA A 13 25.96 3.47 -9.64
N PRO A 14 25.68 3.65 -10.96
CA PRO A 14 24.96 4.84 -11.44
C PRO A 14 23.49 4.90 -11.01
N LEU A 15 22.74 3.78 -11.13
CA LEU A 15 21.32 3.72 -10.74
C LEU A 15 21.17 3.92 -9.24
N ALA A 16 22.04 3.30 -8.46
CA ALA A 16 22.12 3.47 -7.01
C ALA A 16 22.22 4.94 -6.58
N ARG A 17 23.09 5.72 -7.25
CA ARG A 17 23.23 7.16 -6.98
C ARG A 17 21.97 7.95 -7.35
N LEU A 18 21.35 7.64 -8.48
CA LEU A 18 20.12 8.30 -8.92
C LEU A 18 18.97 8.06 -7.95
N LEU A 19 18.72 6.80 -7.58
CA LEU A 19 17.68 6.42 -6.63
C LEU A 19 17.94 7.05 -5.25
N ARG A 20 19.20 7.04 -4.79
CA ARG A 20 19.56 7.70 -3.53
C ARG A 20 19.20 9.18 -3.54
N THR A 21 19.66 9.93 -4.54
CA THR A 21 19.36 11.37 -4.65
C THR A 21 17.86 11.62 -4.69
N TYR A 22 17.12 10.78 -5.41
CA TYR A 22 15.67 10.90 -5.51
C TYR A 22 14.96 10.64 -4.17
N VAL A 23 15.31 9.56 -3.47
CA VAL A 23 14.74 9.21 -2.15
C VAL A 23 15.11 10.27 -1.11
N GLU A 24 16.36 10.73 -1.06
CA GLU A 24 16.77 11.82 -0.14
C GLU A 24 15.98 13.11 -0.42
N GLY A 25 15.76 13.44 -1.70
CA GLY A 25 14.94 14.58 -2.11
C GLY A 25 13.48 14.45 -1.67
N LEU A 26 12.89 13.27 -1.85
CA LEU A 26 11.52 12.99 -1.39
C LEU A 26 11.39 13.07 0.13
N LEU A 27 12.34 12.50 0.89
CA LEU A 27 12.34 12.60 2.35
C LEU A 27 12.43 14.06 2.80
N SER A 28 13.25 14.90 2.16
CA SER A 28 13.28 16.34 2.45
C SER A 28 11.96 17.03 2.12
N GLN A 29 11.35 16.73 0.97
CA GLN A 29 10.03 17.26 0.61
C GLN A 29 8.94 16.88 1.62
N LEU A 30 9.00 15.65 2.15
CA LEU A 30 8.12 15.14 3.20
C LEU A 30 8.48 15.64 4.61
N ARG A 31 9.48 16.51 4.74
CA ARG A 31 10.00 17.06 6.01
C ARG A 31 10.55 15.99 6.97
N GLN A 32 11.11 14.91 6.41
CA GLN A 32 11.70 13.79 7.12
C GLN A 32 13.21 13.72 6.89
N GLU A 33 13.88 14.88 6.98
CA GLU A 33 15.32 14.97 6.77
C GLU A 33 16.07 14.13 7.81
N GLY A 34 16.94 13.23 7.33
CA GLY A 34 17.72 12.33 8.19
C GLY A 34 16.97 11.09 8.67
N HIS A 35 15.74 10.84 8.18
CA HIS A 35 15.06 9.56 8.38
C HIS A 35 15.86 8.43 7.74
N TYR A 36 16.07 7.34 8.48
CA TYR A 36 16.75 6.16 7.96
C TYR A 36 15.80 5.37 7.07
N VAL A 37 16.24 5.03 5.87
CA VAL A 37 15.56 4.11 4.96
C VAL A 37 16.64 3.34 4.21
N GLU A 38 16.58 2.01 4.24
CA GLU A 38 17.47 1.16 3.47
C GLU A 38 16.82 0.78 2.12
N VAL A 39 17.59 0.80 1.04
CA VAL A 39 17.07 0.56 -0.32
C VAL A 39 17.87 -0.56 -0.99
N HIS A 40 17.22 -1.70 -1.20
CA HIS A 40 17.79 -2.87 -1.87
C HIS A 40 17.42 -2.86 -3.36
N ILE A 41 18.44 -2.90 -4.22
CA ILE A 41 18.26 -2.88 -5.67
C ILE A 41 18.62 -4.24 -6.24
N PHE A 42 17.66 -4.86 -6.94
CA PHE A 42 17.84 -6.16 -7.58
C PHE A 42 17.90 -5.99 -9.10
N PRO A 43 18.62 -6.87 -9.82
CA PRO A 43 18.69 -6.78 -11.29
C PRO A 43 17.34 -7.06 -11.97
N THR A 44 16.51 -7.94 -11.40
CA THR A 44 15.21 -8.34 -11.94
C THR A 44 14.19 -8.53 -10.82
N ARG A 45 12.89 -8.50 -11.15
CA ARG A 45 11.79 -8.79 -10.21
C ARG A 45 11.93 -10.19 -9.62
N ASN A 46 12.35 -11.16 -10.43
CA ASN A 46 12.58 -12.52 -9.94
C ASN A 46 13.71 -12.59 -8.90
N ALA A 47 14.82 -11.87 -9.13
CA ALA A 47 15.90 -11.81 -8.15
C ALA A 47 15.44 -11.18 -6.83
N MET A 48 14.66 -10.09 -6.91
CA MET A 48 14.03 -9.46 -5.74
C MET A 48 13.10 -10.43 -5.01
N LYS A 49 12.20 -11.08 -5.75
CA LYS A 49 11.24 -12.05 -5.21
C LYS A 49 11.93 -13.21 -4.50
N THR A 50 12.95 -13.79 -5.11
CA THR A 50 13.73 -14.89 -4.52
C THR A 50 14.46 -14.43 -3.25
N ALA A 51 15.02 -13.21 -3.23
CA ALA A 51 15.67 -12.68 -2.05
C ALA A 51 14.67 -12.44 -0.91
N LEU A 52 13.54 -11.80 -1.20
CA LEU A 52 12.46 -11.56 -0.24
C LEU A 52 11.90 -12.88 0.33
N GLN A 53 11.67 -13.89 -0.51
CA GLN A 53 11.20 -15.20 -0.06
C GLN A 53 12.15 -15.83 0.96
N ARG A 54 13.46 -15.84 0.68
CA ARG A 54 14.47 -16.39 1.59
C ARG A 54 14.49 -15.64 2.92
N GLU A 55 14.30 -14.32 2.89
CA GLU A 55 14.29 -13.53 4.10
C GLU A 55 13.04 -13.78 4.95
N LEU A 56 11.87 -13.83 4.32
CA LEU A 56 10.62 -14.16 5.02
C LEU A 56 10.69 -15.56 5.64
N GLU A 57 11.28 -16.54 4.93
CA GLU A 57 11.54 -17.88 5.46
C GLU A 57 12.44 -17.85 6.70
N GLN A 58 13.50 -17.03 6.70
CA GLN A 58 14.40 -16.87 7.86
C GLN A 58 13.72 -16.21 9.06
N LEU A 59 12.74 -15.35 8.81
CA LEU A 59 11.94 -14.67 9.84
C LEU A 59 10.69 -15.47 10.24
N GLU A 60 10.50 -16.68 9.68
CA GLU A 60 9.32 -17.52 9.88
C GLU A 60 7.99 -16.82 9.51
N ILE A 61 8.05 -15.86 8.59
CA ILE A 61 6.88 -15.13 8.07
C ILE A 61 6.33 -15.89 6.86
N PRO A 62 5.04 -16.28 6.85
CA PRO A 62 4.45 -16.99 5.72
C PRO A 62 4.53 -16.18 4.41
N SER A 63 5.26 -16.70 3.42
CA SER A 63 5.49 -16.03 2.13
C SER A 63 4.20 -15.84 1.30
N SER A 64 3.18 -16.67 1.54
CA SER A 64 1.85 -16.55 0.91
C SER A 64 1.09 -15.27 1.28
N LEU A 65 1.49 -14.61 2.38
CA LEU A 65 0.88 -13.36 2.82
C LEU A 65 1.58 -12.13 2.22
N VAL A 66 2.88 -12.25 1.91
CA VAL A 66 3.75 -11.08 1.75
C VAL A 66 4.38 -10.95 0.37
N VAL A 67 4.55 -12.03 -0.41
CA VAL A 67 5.34 -11.98 -1.66
C VAL A 67 4.47 -11.65 -2.87
N PRO A 68 4.43 -10.40 -3.33
CA PRO A 68 3.53 -9.97 -4.36
C PRO A 68 4.32 -9.87 -5.68
N ASP A 69 3.63 -9.80 -6.81
CA ASP A 69 4.28 -9.44 -8.09
C ASP A 69 4.42 -7.91 -8.20
N PHE A 70 5.18 -7.33 -7.27
CA PHE A 70 5.42 -5.88 -7.26
C PHE A 70 6.79 -5.55 -7.86
N ALA A 71 6.86 -4.40 -8.50
CA ALA A 71 8.09 -3.78 -8.99
C ALA A 71 8.91 -3.14 -7.85
N THR A 72 8.22 -2.71 -6.80
CA THR A 72 8.74 -2.07 -5.59
C THR A 72 7.99 -2.59 -4.39
N PHE A 73 8.63 -2.69 -3.23
CA PHE A 73 7.99 -3.19 -2.02
C PHE A 73 8.62 -2.60 -0.76
N HIS A 74 7.81 -2.08 0.14
CA HIS A 74 8.23 -1.62 1.46
C HIS A 74 7.91 -2.66 2.56
N GLU A 75 8.90 -2.91 3.42
CA GLU A 75 8.69 -3.58 4.71
C GLU A 75 9.57 -3.01 5.82
N ALA A 76 9.24 -3.37 7.07
CA ALA A 76 10.01 -2.99 8.26
C ALA A 76 10.20 -4.18 9.23
N PHE A 77 10.27 -5.41 8.71
CA PHE A 77 10.35 -6.63 9.52
C PHE A 77 11.65 -6.72 10.33
N ALA A 78 12.73 -6.11 9.85
CA ALA A 78 13.99 -5.99 10.59
C ALA A 78 13.99 -4.89 11.67
N GLY A 79 12.86 -4.21 11.89
CA GLY A 79 12.72 -3.12 12.87
C GLY A 79 13.09 -1.74 12.33
N TYR A 80 13.31 -1.61 11.02
CA TYR A 80 13.58 -0.34 10.32
C TYR A 80 13.08 -0.43 8.88
N PRO A 81 12.73 0.69 8.22
CA PRO A 81 12.08 0.66 6.92
C PRO A 81 13.07 0.33 5.81
N ARG A 82 12.64 -0.59 4.94
CA ARG A 82 13.39 -1.10 3.79
C ARG A 82 12.53 -1.06 2.55
N ILE A 83 13.10 -0.55 1.46
CA ILE A 83 12.49 -0.50 0.14
C ILE A 83 13.25 -1.46 -0.76
N TRP A 84 12.52 -2.40 -1.33
CA TRP A 84 13.00 -3.37 -2.30
C TRP A 84 12.57 -2.90 -3.69
N ILE A 85 13.51 -2.79 -4.63
CA ILE A 85 13.21 -2.33 -6.00
C ILE A 85 13.94 -3.18 -7.03
N SER A 86 13.26 -3.50 -8.13
CA SER A 86 13.91 -4.05 -9.30
C SER A 86 14.44 -2.95 -10.23
N SER A 87 15.68 -3.11 -10.68
CA SER A 87 16.34 -2.24 -11.66
C SER A 87 15.56 -2.13 -12.97
N GLU A 88 14.87 -3.20 -13.39
CA GLU A 88 14.09 -3.19 -14.63
C GLU A 88 12.84 -2.30 -14.55
N ASP A 89 12.41 -1.96 -13.33
CA ASP A 89 11.27 -1.09 -13.05
C ASP A 89 11.65 0.27 -12.45
N ALA A 90 12.95 0.54 -12.27
CA ALA A 90 13.48 1.72 -11.60
C ALA A 90 13.78 2.90 -12.55
N ASP A 91 13.11 2.98 -13.71
CA ASP A 91 13.30 4.09 -14.65
C ASP A 91 12.65 5.39 -14.14
N LEU A 92 13.44 6.23 -13.48
CA LEU A 92 12.99 7.52 -12.95
C LEU A 92 12.50 8.52 -14.02
N ARG A 93 12.62 8.23 -15.32
CA ARG A 93 11.96 9.03 -16.38
C ARG A 93 10.47 8.69 -16.49
N SER A 94 10.09 7.47 -16.10
CA SER A 94 8.70 7.02 -16.08
C SER A 94 7.95 7.59 -14.87
N PRO A 95 6.82 8.30 -15.07
CA PRO A 95 6.00 8.78 -13.95
C PRO A 95 5.49 7.63 -13.08
N ILE A 96 5.21 6.47 -13.68
CA ILE A 96 4.74 5.28 -12.98
C ILE A 96 5.81 4.71 -12.03
N SER A 97 7.08 4.70 -12.47
CA SER A 97 8.20 4.25 -11.64
C SER A 97 8.43 5.21 -10.47
N ARG A 98 8.42 6.51 -10.74
CA ARG A 98 8.50 7.55 -9.71
C ARG A 98 7.35 7.44 -8.71
N ALA A 99 6.13 7.25 -9.17
CA ALA A 99 4.95 7.12 -8.32
C ALA A 99 5.06 5.93 -7.35
N ARG A 100 5.51 4.78 -7.85
CA ARG A 100 5.75 3.60 -7.02
C ARG A 100 6.80 3.88 -5.94
N LEU A 101 7.92 4.49 -6.32
CA LEU A 101 8.97 4.83 -5.35
C LEU A 101 8.50 5.88 -4.33
N GLN A 102 7.75 6.90 -4.76
CA GLN A 102 7.10 7.87 -3.86
C GLN A 102 6.18 7.17 -2.86
N HIS A 103 5.40 6.19 -3.31
CA HIS A 103 4.50 5.40 -2.48
C HIS A 103 5.27 4.61 -1.42
N GLU A 104 6.32 3.89 -1.82
CA GLU A 104 7.14 3.13 -0.86
C GLU A 104 7.89 4.04 0.13
N VAL A 105 8.35 5.23 -0.31
CA VAL A 105 8.93 6.22 0.60
C VAL A 105 7.87 6.76 1.57
N GLY A 106 6.64 6.97 1.11
CA GLY A 106 5.53 7.34 1.99
C GLY A 106 5.24 6.26 3.04
N HIS A 107 5.29 4.98 2.65
CA HIS A 107 5.22 3.86 3.61
C HIS A 107 6.39 3.89 4.60
N ALA A 108 7.62 4.15 4.14
CA ALA A 108 8.79 4.25 5.02
C ALA A 108 8.69 5.40 6.04
N VAL A 109 7.94 6.46 5.73
CA VAL A 109 7.67 7.58 6.64
C VAL A 109 6.55 7.25 7.65
N LEU A 110 5.45 6.65 7.19
CA LEU A 110 4.26 6.42 8.03
C LEU A 110 4.28 5.09 8.79
N HIS A 111 4.99 4.09 8.27
CA HIS A 111 4.94 2.70 8.70
C HIS A 111 6.34 2.14 8.95
N TRP A 112 7.18 2.95 9.60
CA TRP A 112 8.61 2.72 9.76
C TRP A 112 8.98 1.60 10.74
N GLU A 113 8.05 1.18 11.61
CA GLU A 113 8.26 0.10 12.59
C GLU A 113 7.42 -1.14 12.29
N ILE A 114 7.86 -2.27 12.86
CA ILE A 114 7.13 -3.54 12.83
C ILE A 114 5.71 -3.46 13.43
N SER A 115 5.47 -2.51 14.34
CA SER A 115 4.14 -2.28 14.94
C SER A 115 3.06 -1.99 13.88
N ALA A 116 3.43 -1.39 12.74
CA ALA A 116 2.55 -1.17 11.59
C ALA A 116 2.16 -2.45 10.82
N TYR A 117 2.69 -3.60 11.23
CA TYR A 117 2.43 -4.93 10.68
C TYR A 117 1.80 -5.88 11.71
N LEU A 118 1.83 -5.53 13.00
CA LEU A 118 1.23 -6.30 14.09
C LEU A 118 -0.23 -5.87 14.31
N LEU A 119 -1.07 -6.13 13.31
CA LEU A 119 -2.46 -5.67 13.30
C LEU A 119 -3.40 -6.74 13.83
N ASP A 120 -4.29 -6.33 14.72
CA ASP A 120 -5.31 -7.20 15.30
C ASP A 120 -6.48 -7.38 14.34
N VAL A 121 -7.03 -8.60 14.27
CA VAL A 121 -8.29 -8.82 13.54
C VAL A 121 -9.40 -7.96 14.18
N PRO A 122 -10.06 -7.08 13.42
CA PRO A 122 -11.05 -6.14 13.92
C PRO A 122 -12.21 -6.81 14.68
N PRO A 123 -12.71 -6.21 15.77
CA PRO A 123 -13.85 -6.72 16.53
C PRO A 123 -15.05 -7.08 15.66
N SER A 124 -15.35 -6.26 14.65
CA SER A 124 -16.42 -6.49 13.67
C SER A 124 -16.27 -7.82 12.92
N LEU A 125 -15.08 -8.14 12.42
CA LEU A 125 -14.80 -9.40 11.73
C LEU A 125 -14.73 -10.59 12.69
N LYS A 126 -14.17 -10.38 13.90
CA LYS A 126 -14.18 -11.39 14.97
C LYS A 126 -15.62 -11.80 15.34
N ALA A 127 -16.56 -10.86 15.37
CA ALA A 127 -17.96 -11.12 15.66
C ALA A 127 -18.62 -11.99 14.56
N LEU A 128 -18.36 -11.68 13.28
CA LEU A 128 -18.85 -12.50 12.16
C LEU A 128 -18.30 -13.94 12.19
N ALA A 129 -17.02 -14.10 12.51
CA ALA A 129 -16.41 -15.42 12.65
C ALA A 129 -17.05 -16.21 13.81
N ARG A 130 -17.25 -15.58 14.98
CA ARG A 130 -17.93 -16.20 16.14
C ARG A 130 -19.37 -16.59 15.86
N ALA A 131 -20.07 -15.82 15.02
CA ALA A 131 -21.43 -16.10 14.58
C ALA A 131 -21.51 -17.20 13.50
N GLY A 132 -20.38 -17.78 13.07
CA GLY A 132 -20.34 -18.81 12.03
C GLY A 132 -20.62 -18.29 10.62
N ARG A 133 -20.55 -16.97 10.40
CA ARG A 133 -20.82 -16.33 9.09
C ARG A 133 -19.60 -16.25 8.19
N MET A 134 -18.42 -16.50 8.75
CA MET A 134 -17.16 -16.66 8.02
C MET A 134 -16.20 -17.50 8.88
N THR A 135 -15.13 -18.01 8.29
CA THR A 135 -14.07 -18.67 9.07
C THR A 135 -13.17 -17.65 9.75
N HIS A 136 -12.41 -18.08 10.77
CA HIS A 136 -11.34 -17.26 11.33
C HIS A 136 -10.26 -16.92 10.28
N GLY A 137 -10.01 -17.82 9.33
CA GLY A 137 -9.09 -17.57 8.22
C GLY A 137 -9.56 -16.43 7.32
N ASP A 138 -10.85 -16.43 6.96
CA ASP A 138 -11.46 -15.35 6.18
C ASP A 138 -11.36 -14.02 6.91
N ALA A 139 -11.67 -13.99 8.21
CA ALA A 139 -11.58 -12.77 9.02
C ALA A 139 -10.15 -12.20 9.05
N SER A 140 -9.14 -13.04 9.25
CA SER A 140 -7.73 -12.64 9.21
C SER A 140 -7.31 -12.14 7.84
N TRP A 141 -7.74 -12.82 6.78
CA TRP A 141 -7.40 -12.45 5.42
C TRP A 141 -8.07 -11.13 4.98
N ILE A 142 -9.37 -10.95 5.28
CA ILE A 142 -10.09 -9.69 5.04
C ILE A 142 -9.43 -8.55 5.83
N SER A 143 -9.10 -8.79 7.10
CA SER A 143 -8.38 -7.82 7.94
C SER A 143 -7.07 -7.39 7.31
N TYR A 144 -6.30 -8.33 6.74
CA TYR A 144 -5.05 -8.03 6.06
C TYR A 144 -5.27 -7.18 4.81
N MET A 145 -6.27 -7.51 3.98
CA MET A 145 -6.56 -6.70 2.78
C MET A 145 -7.01 -5.27 3.12
N ILE A 146 -7.85 -5.13 4.16
CA ILE A 146 -8.28 -3.82 4.64
C ILE A 146 -7.09 -3.02 5.15
N SER A 147 -6.18 -3.64 5.89
CA SER A 147 -5.02 -2.91 6.40
C SER A 147 -4.13 -2.38 5.29
N ILE A 148 -3.91 -3.13 4.22
CA ILE A 148 -3.18 -2.63 3.05
C ILE A 148 -3.90 -1.41 2.46
N GLY A 149 -5.22 -1.50 2.22
CA GLY A 149 -6.00 -0.39 1.67
C GLY A 149 -5.98 0.86 2.54
N VAL A 150 -6.08 0.72 3.86
CA VAL A 150 -5.99 1.84 4.81
C VAL A 150 -4.60 2.46 4.80
N LYS A 151 -3.53 1.65 4.78
CA LYS A 151 -2.15 2.13 4.72
C LYS A 151 -1.88 2.86 3.41
N ASP A 152 -2.31 2.30 2.28
CA ASP A 152 -2.19 2.95 0.97
C ASP A 152 -2.95 4.28 0.91
N PHE A 153 -4.16 4.35 1.49
CA PHE A 153 -4.88 5.63 1.64
C PHE A 153 -4.08 6.65 2.48
N ALA A 154 -3.50 6.21 3.61
CA ALA A 154 -2.73 7.09 4.48
C ALA A 154 -1.49 7.66 3.77
N VAL A 155 -0.78 6.82 3.01
CA VAL A 155 0.35 7.22 2.16
C VAL A 155 -0.08 8.22 1.09
N SER A 156 -1.11 7.88 0.30
CA SER A 156 -1.61 8.77 -0.74
C SER A 156 -2.08 10.12 -0.20
N ARG A 157 -2.66 10.14 1.01
CA ARG A 157 -3.05 11.37 1.70
C ARG A 157 -1.84 12.19 2.13
N LEU A 158 -0.76 11.55 2.59
CA LEU A 158 0.52 12.24 2.88
C LEU A 158 1.10 12.87 1.60
N LEU A 159 1.12 12.12 0.50
CA LEU A 159 1.64 12.57 -0.79
C LEU A 159 0.81 13.73 -1.36
N ASP A 160 -0.54 13.64 -1.33
CA ASP A 160 -1.45 14.73 -1.72
C ASP A 160 -1.17 16.00 -0.92
N ARG A 161 -1.08 15.90 0.40
CA ARG A 161 -0.83 17.06 1.28
C ARG A 161 0.56 17.67 1.07
N SER A 162 1.52 16.89 0.56
CA SER A 162 2.89 17.32 0.29
C SER A 162 3.09 17.83 -1.14
N GLY A 163 2.02 17.92 -1.93
CA GLY A 163 2.06 18.41 -3.31
C GLY A 163 2.64 17.42 -4.32
N ILE A 164 2.72 16.13 -3.97
CA ILE A 164 3.23 15.06 -4.85
C ILE A 164 2.04 14.46 -5.59
N HIS A 165 1.66 15.08 -6.71
CA HIS A 165 0.41 14.77 -7.43
C HIS A 165 0.64 14.11 -8.78
N GLU A 166 1.41 14.74 -9.67
CA GLU A 166 1.47 14.39 -11.10
C GLU A 166 1.76 12.91 -11.37
N ASP A 167 2.80 12.38 -10.73
CA ASP A 167 3.20 10.97 -10.87
C ASP A 167 2.13 10.03 -10.28
N GLN A 168 1.57 10.38 -9.12
CA GLN A 168 0.54 9.59 -8.43
C GLN A 168 -0.76 9.54 -9.23
N GLU A 169 -1.19 10.67 -9.79
CA GLU A 169 -2.38 10.76 -10.64
C GLU A 169 -2.21 9.89 -11.90
N ALA A 170 -1.04 9.95 -12.56
CA ALA A 170 -0.73 9.09 -13.70
C ALA A 170 -0.76 7.60 -13.32
N PHE A 171 -0.20 7.25 -12.16
CA PHE A 171 -0.23 5.89 -11.62
C PHE A 171 -1.65 5.40 -11.36
N TYR A 172 -2.46 6.15 -10.63
CA TYR A 172 -3.81 5.72 -10.31
C TYR A 172 -4.75 5.73 -11.51
N LEU A 173 -4.57 6.61 -12.50
CA LEU A 173 -5.28 6.50 -13.77
C LEU A 173 -5.00 5.17 -14.47
N GLN A 174 -3.75 4.71 -14.45
CA GLN A 174 -3.37 3.42 -15.00
C GLN A 174 -3.97 2.26 -14.19
N GLU A 175 -3.81 2.28 -12.86
CA GLU A 175 -4.28 1.17 -12.02
C GLU A 175 -5.82 1.08 -11.99
N LEU A 176 -6.54 2.20 -11.89
CA LEU A 176 -8.00 2.21 -11.97
C LEU A 176 -8.53 1.87 -13.38
N GLY A 177 -7.71 2.02 -14.41
CA GLY A 177 -8.02 1.63 -15.78
C GLY A 177 -7.85 0.13 -16.05
N ARG A 178 -7.13 -0.58 -15.18
CA ARG A 178 -6.98 -2.04 -15.27
C ARG A 178 -8.24 -2.69 -14.70
N ALA A 179 -9.12 -3.16 -15.58
CA ALA A 179 -10.14 -4.10 -15.12
C ALA A 179 -9.43 -5.41 -14.75
N GLU A 180 -9.45 -5.81 -13.47
CA GLU A 180 -9.17 -7.20 -13.14
C GLU A 180 -10.16 -8.08 -13.92
N ALA A 181 -9.64 -9.04 -14.69
CA ALA A 181 -10.46 -9.88 -15.55
C ALA A 181 -11.50 -10.62 -14.71
N ALA A 182 -12.77 -10.20 -14.82
CA ALA A 182 -14.04 -10.89 -14.56
C ALA A 182 -14.08 -12.04 -13.53
N ASN A 183 -13.25 -12.00 -12.48
CA ASN A 183 -13.28 -12.98 -11.41
C ASN A 183 -14.23 -12.45 -10.34
N GLU A 184 -15.44 -13.00 -10.31
CA GLU A 184 -16.42 -12.71 -9.27
C GLU A 184 -15.90 -13.24 -7.92
N GLY A 185 -15.95 -12.41 -6.88
CA GLY A 185 -15.61 -12.83 -5.53
C GLY A 185 -15.14 -11.71 -4.61
N LEU A 186 -15.17 -12.00 -3.32
CA LEU A 186 -14.72 -11.08 -2.26
C LEU A 186 -13.24 -10.70 -2.41
N PHE A 187 -12.41 -11.61 -2.94
CA PHE A 187 -10.98 -11.37 -3.17
C PHE A 187 -10.73 -10.22 -4.15
N THR A 188 -11.29 -10.34 -5.36
CA THR A 188 -11.23 -9.32 -6.42
C THR A 188 -11.79 -7.99 -5.93
N ALA A 189 -12.92 -8.03 -5.22
CA ALA A 189 -13.54 -6.81 -4.71
C ALA A 189 -12.67 -6.08 -3.66
N LEU A 190 -11.98 -6.82 -2.79
CA LEU A 190 -11.08 -6.23 -1.80
C LEU A 190 -9.78 -5.71 -2.42
N ASN A 191 -9.25 -6.36 -3.47
CA ASN A 191 -8.13 -5.81 -4.25
C ASN A 191 -8.51 -4.49 -4.94
N GLU A 192 -9.66 -4.46 -5.60
CA GLU A 192 -10.17 -3.26 -6.25
C GLU A 192 -10.44 -2.15 -5.20
N LEU A 193 -11.04 -2.51 -4.05
CA LEU A 193 -11.27 -1.57 -2.95
C LEU A 193 -9.97 -0.97 -2.41
N LYS A 194 -8.90 -1.76 -2.28
CA LYS A 194 -7.57 -1.25 -1.90
C LYS A 194 -7.12 -0.16 -2.87
N VAL A 195 -7.22 -0.39 -4.17
CA VAL A 195 -6.82 0.60 -5.20
C VAL A 195 -7.71 1.84 -5.13
N VAL A 196 -9.02 1.67 -4.97
CA VAL A 196 -9.99 2.76 -4.79
C VAL A 196 -9.64 3.63 -3.58
N MET A 197 -9.34 3.01 -2.43
CA MET A 197 -8.93 3.71 -1.21
C MET A 197 -7.63 4.48 -1.42
N GLY A 198 -6.62 3.86 -2.02
CA GLY A 198 -5.34 4.51 -2.33
C GLY A 198 -5.47 5.70 -3.30
N ALA A 199 -6.36 5.61 -4.29
CA ALA A 199 -6.56 6.69 -5.26
C ALA A 199 -7.42 7.85 -4.73
N HIS A 200 -8.25 7.62 -3.70
CA HIS A 200 -9.23 8.59 -3.19
C HIS A 200 -8.66 9.97 -2.83
N PRO A 201 -7.46 10.12 -2.24
CA PRO A 201 -6.87 11.43 -1.96
C PRO A 201 -6.66 12.29 -3.21
N PHE A 202 -6.44 11.68 -4.38
CA PHE A 202 -6.17 12.37 -5.65
C PHE A 202 -7.44 12.69 -6.46
N ARG A 203 -8.64 12.45 -5.92
CA ARG A 203 -9.93 12.70 -6.59
C ARG A 203 -10.20 14.15 -6.98
N ARG A 204 -9.35 15.11 -6.57
CA ARG A 204 -9.45 16.49 -7.07
C ARG A 204 -9.09 16.58 -8.54
N ASN A 205 -8.26 15.67 -9.05
CA ASN A 205 -8.04 15.52 -10.47
C ASN A 205 -9.31 14.93 -11.14
N PRO A 206 -9.90 15.60 -12.15
CA PRO A 206 -11.13 15.13 -12.79
C PRO A 206 -11.03 13.75 -13.43
N GLY A 207 -9.87 13.42 -14.01
CA GLY A 207 -9.62 12.12 -14.62
C GLY A 207 -9.59 11.01 -13.58
N VAL A 208 -8.86 11.23 -12.47
CA VAL A 208 -8.83 10.28 -11.35
C VAL A 208 -10.22 10.12 -10.75
N ASN A 209 -10.96 11.21 -10.55
CA ASN A 209 -12.33 11.16 -10.01
C ASN A 209 -13.29 10.34 -10.89
N ALA A 210 -13.20 10.50 -12.21
CA ALA A 210 -14.00 9.72 -13.16
C ALA A 210 -13.65 8.23 -13.07
N ALA A 211 -12.36 7.89 -13.11
CA ALA A 211 -11.87 6.52 -13.02
C ALA A 211 -12.21 5.86 -11.67
N LEU A 212 -12.14 6.61 -10.57
CA LEU A 212 -12.61 6.18 -9.24
C LEU A 212 -14.10 5.83 -9.26
N GLY A 213 -14.92 6.67 -9.88
CA GLY A 213 -16.35 6.42 -10.02
C GLY A 213 -16.65 5.15 -10.81
N ASP A 214 -15.88 4.86 -11.86
CA ASP A 214 -15.96 3.60 -12.62
C ASP A 214 -15.53 2.40 -11.78
N ALA A 215 -14.40 2.49 -11.07
CA ALA A 215 -13.90 1.43 -10.20
C ALA A 215 -14.89 1.08 -9.08
N VAL A 216 -15.45 2.09 -8.42
CA VAL A 216 -16.48 1.90 -7.39
C VAL A 216 -17.73 1.20 -7.96
N ARG A 217 -18.13 1.50 -9.21
CA ARG A 217 -19.24 0.79 -9.86
C ARG A 217 -18.92 -0.66 -10.18
N ARG A 218 -17.66 -0.97 -10.53
CA ARG A 218 -17.22 -2.36 -10.82
C ARG A 218 -17.28 -3.27 -9.59
N LEU A 219 -17.31 -2.71 -8.37
CA LEU A 219 -17.50 -3.47 -7.14
C LEU A 219 -18.90 -4.09 -7.00
N GLY A 220 -19.85 -3.77 -7.88
CA GLY A 220 -21.15 -4.43 -7.96
C GLY A 220 -21.93 -4.29 -6.65
N GLY A 221 -22.25 -5.41 -6.00
CA GLY A 221 -22.98 -5.43 -4.73
C GLY A 221 -22.29 -4.72 -3.56
N LEU A 222 -20.99 -4.40 -3.68
CA LEU A 222 -20.22 -3.64 -2.69
C LEU A 222 -20.10 -2.15 -3.01
N THR A 223 -20.80 -1.65 -4.03
CA THR A 223 -20.73 -0.24 -4.45
C THR A 223 -21.07 0.72 -3.30
N ASP A 224 -22.17 0.49 -2.59
CA ASP A 224 -22.60 1.41 -1.52
C ASP A 224 -21.70 1.31 -0.29
N VAL A 225 -21.24 0.10 0.03
CA VAL A 225 -20.22 -0.15 1.07
C VAL A 225 -18.94 0.63 0.76
N ALA A 226 -18.46 0.59 -0.48
CA ALA A 226 -17.27 1.32 -0.89
C ALA A 226 -17.46 2.84 -0.78
N ARG A 227 -18.62 3.37 -1.16
CA ARG A 227 -18.91 4.81 -0.99
C ARG A 227 -18.91 5.23 0.48
N GLU A 228 -19.51 4.42 1.34
CA GLU A 228 -19.53 4.67 2.78
C GLU A 228 -18.11 4.64 3.36
N ILE A 229 -17.27 3.68 2.95
CA ILE A 229 -15.85 3.64 3.32
C ILE A 229 -15.14 4.93 2.91
N LEU A 230 -15.32 5.41 1.67
CA LEU A 230 -14.66 6.64 1.21
C LEU A 230 -15.11 7.88 2.01
N LEU A 231 -16.39 7.94 2.41
CA LEU A 231 -16.90 9.00 3.29
C LEU A 231 -16.28 8.91 4.69
N CYS A 232 -16.16 7.70 5.25
CA CYS A 232 -15.50 7.44 6.52
C CYS A 232 -14.03 7.87 6.50
N LEU A 233 -13.29 7.57 5.44
CA LEU A 233 -11.88 7.94 5.27
C LEU A 233 -11.67 9.45 5.17
N ASP A 234 -12.62 10.20 4.61
CA ASP A 234 -12.57 11.67 4.60
C ASP A 234 -12.71 12.27 6.00
N GLY A 235 -13.46 11.58 6.88
CA GLY A 235 -13.68 11.96 8.27
C GLY A 235 -12.56 11.56 9.23
N SER A 236 -11.71 10.58 8.88
CA SER A 236 -10.67 10.01 9.76
C SER A 236 -9.40 10.85 9.84
N ARG A 237 -9.52 12.18 9.98
CA ARG A 237 -8.38 13.10 9.86
C ARG A 237 -7.26 12.85 10.88
N ASP A 238 -7.59 12.26 12.04
CA ASP A 238 -6.65 12.00 13.14
C ASP A 238 -6.84 10.61 13.80
N ALA A 239 -7.62 9.72 13.19
CA ALA A 239 -7.82 8.37 13.72
C ALA A 239 -6.54 7.54 13.60
N ASP A 240 -6.28 6.68 14.57
CA ASP A 240 -5.16 5.74 14.47
C ASP A 240 -5.41 4.69 13.37
N LEU A 241 -4.36 3.96 13.00
CA LEU A 241 -4.41 2.95 11.94
C LEU A 241 -5.42 1.84 12.26
N GLN A 242 -5.44 1.35 13.50
CA GLN A 242 -6.31 0.25 13.93
C GLN A 242 -7.78 0.69 14.01
N GLU A 243 -8.04 1.91 14.48
CA GLU A 243 -9.36 2.55 14.48
C GLU A 243 -9.91 2.68 13.06
N THR A 244 -9.07 3.14 12.12
CA THR A 244 -9.47 3.27 10.71
C THR A 244 -9.74 1.90 10.08
N ILE A 245 -8.93 0.88 10.41
CA ILE A 245 -9.16 -0.51 9.97
C ILE A 245 -10.49 -1.04 10.52
N GLU A 246 -10.80 -0.84 11.80
CA GLU A 246 -12.09 -1.26 12.39
C GLU A 246 -13.27 -0.49 11.79
N LEU A 247 -13.12 0.80 11.49
CA LEU A 247 -14.15 1.58 10.81
C LEU A 247 -14.50 0.96 9.44
N VAL A 248 -13.48 0.70 8.62
CA VAL A 248 -13.65 0.07 7.30
C VAL A 248 -14.23 -1.34 7.43
N SER A 249 -13.72 -2.12 8.39
CA SER A 249 -14.17 -3.49 8.64
C SER A 249 -15.62 -3.57 9.08
N ARG A 250 -16.06 -2.62 9.91
CA ARG A 250 -17.46 -2.51 10.34
C ARG A 250 -18.38 -2.21 9.17
N THR A 251 -18.01 -1.28 8.29
CA THR A 251 -18.80 -0.96 7.09
C THR A 251 -18.93 -2.17 6.17
N ILE A 252 -17.85 -2.93 5.97
CA ILE A 252 -17.89 -4.19 5.21
C ILE A 252 -18.78 -5.21 5.90
N ALA A 253 -18.64 -5.40 7.22
CA ALA A 253 -19.44 -6.34 7.98
C ALA A 253 -20.95 -6.03 7.88
N LEU A 254 -21.34 -4.75 8.01
CA LEU A 254 -22.72 -4.30 7.83
C LEU A 254 -23.23 -4.59 6.41
N GLY A 255 -22.40 -4.35 5.39
CA GLY A 255 -22.72 -4.69 4.00
C GLY A 255 -22.90 -6.21 3.75
N MET A 256 -22.23 -7.05 4.53
CA MET A 256 -22.42 -8.51 4.54
C MET A 256 -23.65 -8.95 5.36
N GLY A 257 -24.40 -7.99 5.93
CA GLY A 257 -25.62 -8.17 6.70
C GLY A 257 -25.40 -8.47 8.19
N ALA A 258 -24.29 -8.03 8.79
CA ALA A 258 -23.99 -8.13 10.22
C ALA A 258 -24.98 -7.39 11.12
#